data_AF-A0A9E4L2V8-F1
#
_entry.id   AF-A0A9E4L2V8-F1
#
_cell.length_a   1.000
_cell.length_b   1.000
_cell.length_c   1.000
_cell.angle_alpha   90.00
_cell.angle_beta   90.00
_cell.angle_gamma   90.00
#
_symmetry.space_group_name_H-M   'P 1'
#
loop_
_entity.id
_entity.type
_entity.pdbx_description
1 polymer ?
#
loop_
_entity_poly.entity_id
_entity_poly.type
_entity_poly.pdbx_seq_one_letter_code
_entity_poly.pdbx_strand_id
1 'polypeptide(L)'
;MKTLLLLRHAKSDWGDPAREDFDRPLNARGRKAARGMAGHIARRGLGPDLVWCSTAARARETWALMATALAPGIGAAWRDDLNLATARDLLAIARRAPARA
;
A
#
# COMPACT_ATOMS: atom_id res chain seq x y z
N MET A 1 -18.63 -11.54 5.78
CA MET A 1 -17.95 -11.70 4.47
C MET A 1 -16.55 -11.10 4.58
N LYS A 2 -15.51 -11.66 3.95
CA LYS A 2 -14.16 -11.11 3.97
C LYS A 2 -13.90 -10.32 2.67
N THR A 3 -13.30 -9.14 2.79
CA THR A 3 -12.91 -8.31 1.65
C THR A 3 -11.39 -8.17 1.63
N LEU A 4 -10.76 -8.50 0.51
CA LEU A 4 -9.32 -8.33 0.30
C LEU A 4 -9.08 -7.21 -0.71
N LEU A 5 -8.34 -6.19 -0.31
CA LEU A 5 -7.87 -5.13 -1.20
C LEU A 5 -6.43 -5.41 -1.59
N LEU A 6 -6.18 -5.61 -2.89
CA LEU A 6 -4.82 -5.72 -3.45
C LEU A 6 -4.48 -4.40 -4.14
N LEU A 7 -3.52 -3.68 -3.57
CA LEU A 7 -3.11 -2.37 -4.06
C LEU A 7 -1.63 -2.39 -4.43
N ARG A 8 -1.34 -2.09 -5.70
CA ARG A 8 0.03 -1.78 -6.13
C ARG A 8 0.38 -0.36 -5.70
N HIS A 9 1.62 -0.14 -5.26
CA HIS A 9 2.13 1.20 -5.00
C HIS A 9 1.94 2.13 -6.21
N ALA A 10 1.79 3.44 -5.95
CA ALA A 10 1.66 4.42 -7.01
C ALA A 10 2.98 4.60 -7.80
N LYS A 11 2.94 5.41 -8.87
CA LYS A 11 4.08 5.57 -9.78
C LYS A 11 5.31 6.16 -9.05
N SER A 12 6.41 5.42 -9.07
CA SER A 12 7.69 5.84 -8.48
C SER A 12 8.48 6.81 -9.37
N ASP A 13 9.42 7.52 -8.75
CA ASP A 13 10.34 8.44 -9.40
C ASP A 13 11.60 7.71 -9.91
N TRP A 14 12.08 8.10 -11.09
CA TRP A 14 13.31 7.60 -11.72
C TRP A 14 14.31 8.74 -11.99
N GLY A 15 14.06 9.96 -11.51
CA GLY A 15 14.87 11.14 -11.80
C GLY A 15 16.24 11.18 -11.11
N ASP A 16 16.51 10.25 -10.18
CA ASP A 16 17.77 10.16 -9.45
C ASP A 16 18.44 8.81 -9.74
N PRO A 17 19.45 8.77 -10.65
CA PRO A 17 20.11 7.52 -11.04
C PRO A 17 21.03 6.95 -9.95
N ALA A 18 21.41 7.74 -8.95
CA ALA A 18 22.23 7.28 -7.84
C ALA A 18 21.42 6.60 -6.73
N ARG A 19 20.08 6.64 -6.82
CA ARG A 19 19.18 6.09 -5.81
C ARG A 19 18.89 4.62 -6.04
N GLU A 20 19.07 3.82 -5.00
CA GLU A 20 18.70 2.41 -5.00
C GLU A 20 17.20 2.21 -5.22
N ASP A 21 16.80 1.10 -5.88
CA ASP A 21 15.40 0.90 -6.24
C ASP A 21 14.46 0.94 -5.03
N PHE A 22 14.91 0.36 -3.92
CA PHE A 22 14.13 0.23 -2.69
C PHE A 22 13.76 1.59 -2.08
N ASP A 23 14.67 2.57 -2.20
CA ASP A 23 14.53 3.92 -1.64
C ASP A 23 13.85 4.91 -2.60
N ARG A 24 13.45 4.45 -3.79
CA ARG A 24 12.78 5.31 -4.77
C ARG A 24 11.42 5.79 -4.27
N PRO A 25 11.19 7.11 -4.19
CA PRO A 25 9.93 7.68 -3.74
C PRO A 25 8.89 7.67 -4.88
N LEU A 26 7.71 8.23 -4.62
CA LEU A 26 6.73 8.55 -5.65
C LEU A 26 7.10 9.83 -6.39
N ASN A 27 6.85 9.83 -7.71
CA ASN A 27 6.85 11.07 -8.48
C ASN A 27 5.54 11.86 -8.27
N ALA A 28 5.49 13.09 -8.76
CA ALA A 28 4.32 13.97 -8.62
C ALA A 28 3.01 13.33 -9.12
N ARG A 29 3.05 12.59 -10.24
CA ARG A 29 1.87 11.87 -10.77
C ARG A 29 1.44 10.72 -9.84
N GLY A 30 2.39 10.00 -9.26
CA GLY A 30 2.15 8.95 -8.27
C GLY A 30 1.48 9.49 -7.03
N ARG A 31 1.96 10.61 -6.49
CA ARG A 31 1.36 11.25 -5.31
C ARG A 31 -0.09 11.70 -5.57
N LYS A 32 -0.35 12.30 -6.73
CA LYS A 32 -1.72 12.67 -7.15
C LYS A 32 -2.63 11.44 -7.30
N ALA A 33 -2.12 10.37 -7.92
CA ALA A 33 -2.87 9.13 -8.11
C ALA A 33 -3.20 8.43 -6.78
N ALA A 34 -2.27 8.39 -5.83
CA ALA A 34 -2.49 7.81 -4.50
C ALA A 34 -3.64 8.49 -3.77
N ARG A 35 -3.66 9.83 -3.71
CA ARG A 35 -4.77 10.59 -3.10
C ARG A 35 -6.10 10.35 -3.81
N GLY A 36 -6.10 10.32 -5.15
CA GLY A 36 -7.29 10.04 -5.94
C GLY A 36 -7.85 8.63 -5.69
N MET A 37 -6.98 7.64 -5.59
CA MET A 37 -7.35 6.25 -5.27
C MET A 37 -7.91 6.15 -3.85
N ALA A 38 -7.32 6.85 -2.88
CA ALA A 38 -7.84 6.93 -1.52
C ALA A 38 -9.30 7.42 -1.52
N GLY A 39 -9.60 8.53 -2.19
CA GLY A 39 -10.96 9.05 -2.31
C GLY A 39 -11.91 8.09 -3.03
N HIS A 40 -11.43 7.34 -4.03
CA HIS A 40 -12.24 6.35 -4.72
C HIS A 40 -12.64 5.17 -3.83
N ILE A 41 -11.70 4.63 -3.07
CA ILE A 41 -11.93 3.50 -2.15
C ILE A 41 -12.82 3.96 -0.97
N ALA A 42 -12.57 5.14 -0.40
CA ALA A 42 -13.37 5.70 0.69
C ALA A 42 -14.83 5.87 0.31
N ARG A 43 -15.13 6.44 -0.88
CA ARG A 43 -16.51 6.60 -1.37
C ARG A 43 -17.26 5.29 -1.58
N ARG A 44 -16.55 4.18 -1.75
CA ARG A 44 -17.14 2.84 -1.85
C ARG A 44 -17.35 2.17 -0.49
N GLY A 45 -16.97 2.82 0.62
CA GLY A 45 -17.05 2.24 1.97
C GLY A 45 -16.07 1.08 2.18
N LEU A 46 -14.96 1.02 1.42
CA LEU A 46 -13.99 -0.07 1.45
C LEU A 46 -12.79 0.24 2.36
N GLY A 47 -13.02 0.85 3.52
CA GLY A 47 -11.95 1.10 4.50
C GLY A 47 -11.41 -0.23 5.05
N PRO A 48 -10.08 -0.48 5.04
CA PRO A 48 -9.51 -1.71 5.57
C PRO A 48 -9.38 -1.67 7.11
N ASP A 49 -9.65 -2.78 7.76
CA ASP A 49 -9.40 -2.96 9.21
C ASP A 49 -7.96 -3.36 9.54
N LEU A 50 -7.25 -3.88 8.54
CA LEU A 50 -5.88 -4.35 8.63
C LEU A 50 -5.14 -3.95 7.36
N VAL A 51 -3.93 -3.42 7.54
CA VAL A 51 -3.08 -3.00 6.43
C VAL A 51 -1.72 -3.64 6.56
N TRP A 52 -1.34 -4.41 5.56
CA TRP A 52 0.04 -4.85 5.36
C TRP A 52 0.63 -4.11 4.18
N CYS A 53 1.80 -3.51 4.37
CA CYS A 53 2.43 -2.70 3.34
C CYS A 53 3.93 -3.02 3.23
N SER A 54 4.42 -3.05 2.00
CA SER A 54 5.84 -3.21 1.73
C SER A 54 6.64 -2.07 2.35
N THR A 55 7.84 -2.38 2.82
CA THR A 55 8.80 -1.44 3.38
C THR A 55 9.49 -0.54 2.34
N ALA A 56 9.36 -0.85 1.05
CA ALA A 56 9.90 0.00 -0.02
C ALA A 56 9.34 1.43 0.05
N ALA A 57 10.17 2.44 -0.20
CA ALA A 57 9.83 3.86 0.00
C ALA A 57 8.55 4.26 -0.73
N ARG A 58 8.41 3.90 -2.00
CA ARG A 58 7.19 4.12 -2.81
C ARG A 58 5.92 3.51 -2.23
N ALA A 59 6.02 2.35 -1.58
CA ALA A 59 4.87 1.68 -0.97
C ALA A 59 4.46 2.38 0.33
N ARG A 60 5.43 2.66 1.21
CA ARG A 60 5.23 3.46 2.43
C ARG A 60 4.61 4.82 2.12
N GLU A 61 5.14 5.53 1.13
CA GLU A 61 4.64 6.83 0.73
C GLU A 61 3.23 6.75 0.13
N THR A 62 2.94 5.72 -0.68
CA THR A 62 1.58 5.48 -1.19
C THR A 62 0.60 5.32 -0.02
N TRP A 63 0.94 4.49 0.97
CA TRP A 63 0.09 4.30 2.14
C TRP A 63 -0.08 5.59 2.96
N ALA A 64 1.00 6.32 3.22
CA ALA A 64 0.94 7.57 3.98
C ALA A 64 -0.03 8.60 3.35
N LEU A 65 -0.09 8.67 2.02
CA LEU A 65 -1.01 9.55 1.30
C LEU A 65 -2.47 9.08 1.31
N MET A 66 -2.71 7.80 1.59
CA MET A 66 -4.03 7.17 1.57
C MET A 66 -4.62 6.98 2.98
N ALA A 67 -3.78 6.82 4.00
CA ALA A 67 -4.15 6.39 5.35
C ALA A 67 -5.25 7.27 5.96
N THR A 68 -5.11 8.60 5.87
CA THR A 68 -6.09 9.54 6.44
C THR A 68 -7.51 9.34 5.90
N ALA A 69 -7.65 8.98 4.62
CA ALA A 69 -8.97 8.80 4.00
C ALA A 69 -9.52 7.37 4.16
N LEU A 70 -8.65 6.37 4.32
CA LEU A 70 -9.06 4.96 4.29
C LEU A 70 -9.16 4.30 5.64
N ALA A 71 -8.24 4.64 6.55
CA ALA A 71 -8.12 3.95 7.82
C ALA A 71 -7.62 4.93 8.89
N PRO A 72 -8.41 5.99 9.20
CA PRO A 72 -8.03 6.96 10.22
C PRO A 72 -7.82 6.24 11.56
N GLY A 73 -6.61 6.36 12.12
CA GLY A 73 -6.22 5.69 13.36
C GLY A 73 -5.70 4.26 13.21
N ILE A 74 -5.68 3.69 12.00
CA ILE A 74 -5.11 2.36 11.74
C ILE A 74 -3.76 2.51 11.03
N GLY A 75 -2.70 2.07 11.70
CA GLY A 75 -1.35 1.99 11.11
C GLY A 75 -1.21 0.83 10.12
N ALA A 76 -0.19 0.90 9.27
CA ALA A 76 0.23 -0.27 8.49
C ALA A 76 1.23 -1.12 9.28
N ALA A 77 1.04 -2.43 9.26
CA ALA A 77 2.10 -3.37 9.61
C ALA A 77 3.05 -3.53 8.42
N TRP A 78 4.28 -3.07 8.61
CA TRP A 78 5.32 -3.05 7.58
C TRP A 78 5.93 -4.43 7.38
N ARG A 79 6.15 -4.80 6.11
CA ARG A 79 6.59 -6.15 5.74
C ARG A 79 7.59 -6.14 4.58
N ASP A 80 8.80 -6.66 4.82
CA ASP A 80 9.83 -6.80 3.79
C ASP A 80 9.45 -7.86 2.75
N ASP A 81 8.77 -8.94 3.18
CA ASP A 81 8.34 -10.05 2.34
C ASP A 81 7.20 -9.70 1.36
N LEU A 82 6.70 -8.46 1.38
CA LEU A 82 5.84 -7.91 0.34
C LEU A 82 6.62 -7.28 -0.82
N ASN A 83 7.92 -7.01 -0.68
CA ASN A 83 8.74 -6.53 -1.78
C ASN A 83 9.05 -7.70 -2.74
N LEU A 84 8.81 -7.50 -4.04
CA LEU A 84 8.97 -8.54 -5.07
C LEU A 84 8.14 -9.82 -4.86
N ALA A 85 7.13 -9.77 -3.99
CA ALA A 85 6.23 -10.89 -3.73
C ALA A 85 5.48 -11.34 -4.99
N THR A 86 5.46 -12.65 -5.23
CA THR A 86 4.64 -13.24 -6.29
C THR A 86 3.16 -13.30 -5.87
N ALA A 87 2.27 -13.59 -6.81
CA ALA A 87 0.86 -13.82 -6.49
C ALA A 87 0.68 -14.98 -5.47
N ARG A 88 1.54 -16.00 -5.52
CA ARG A 88 1.53 -17.11 -4.57
C ARG A 88 1.92 -16.65 -3.17
N ASP A 89 2.94 -15.79 -3.07
CA ASP A 89 3.38 -15.23 -1.79
C ASP A 89 2.30 -14.33 -1.20
N LEU A 90 1.71 -13.44 -2.00
CA LEU A 90 0.61 -12.58 -1.57
C LEU A 90 -0.59 -13.38 -1.05
N LEU A 91 -0.96 -14.47 -1.71
CA LEU A 91 -2.05 -15.34 -1.26
C LEU A 91 -1.68 -16.08 0.04
N ALA A 92 -0.44 -16.57 0.16
CA ALA A 92 0.04 -17.23 1.37
C ALA A 92 0.06 -16.25 2.56
N ILE A 93 0.46 -15.00 2.32
CA ILE A 93 0.42 -13.91 3.29
C ILE A 93 -1.02 -13.61 3.70
N ALA A 94 -1.93 -13.38 2.74
CA ALA A 94 -3.34 -13.08 2.98
C ALA A 94 -4.06 -14.15 3.82
N ARG A 95 -3.70 -15.43 3.64
CA ARG A 95 -4.25 -16.54 4.44
C ARG A 95 -3.85 -16.51 5.91
N ARG A 96 -2.78 -15.81 6.27
CA ARG A 96 -2.34 -15.63 7.67
C ARG A 96 -3.03 -14.47 8.37
N ALA A 97 -3.97 -13.77 7.70
CA ALA A 97 -4.68 -12.67 8.32
C ALA A 97 -5.48 -13.19 9.52
N PRO A 98 -5.42 -12.51 10.68
CA PRO A 98 -6.19 -12.91 11.85
C PRO A 98 -7.68 -12.91 11.51
N ALA A 99 -8.43 -13.82 12.13
CA ALA A 99 -9.88 -13.69 12.12
C ALA A 99 -10.26 -12.38 12.84
N ARG A 100 -11.24 -11.66 12.30
CA ARG A 100 -11.91 -10.59 13.07
C ARG A 100 -12.49 -11.26 14.34
N ALA A 101 -12.23 -10.66 15.50
CA ALA A 101 -12.93 -11.00 16.74
C ALA A 101 -14.43 -10.68 16.59
#